data_AF-A0A0J9YD21-F1
#
_entry.id   AF-A0A0J9YD21-F1
#
_cell.length_a   1.000
_cell.length_b   1.000
_cell.length_c   1.000
_cell.angle_alpha   90.00
_cell.angle_beta   90.00
_cell.angle_gamma   90.00
#
_symmetry.space_group_name_H-M   'P 1'
#
loop_
_entity.id
_entity.type
_entity.pdbx_description
1 polymer ?
#
loop_
_entity_poly.entity_id
_entity_poly.type
_entity_poly.pdbx_seq_one_letter_code
_entity_poly.pdbx_strand_id
1 'polypeptide(L)'
;MVAVSELVKIRNKERNAMLSALKRKKGKGKSGPNILDDFNQEALKLLEGGGRRGDMDSKYREVVWKLDERGNMGENLVGLCLLQGTAIHNHLARHLIKLYPKLVNDIFISENYYGLSPLHQAIINEDPAMVSFLLQQGANINQRCYGASFCPDDQKSSRTDSLEHEYVELSLKTCYSGF
;
A
#
# COMPACT_ATOMS: atom_id res chain seq x y z
N MET A 1 -11.83 -8.37 -5.42
CA MET A 1 -11.25 -8.28 -4.06
C MET A 1 -10.02 -9.17 -4.00
N VAL A 2 -9.00 -8.75 -3.27
CA VAL A 2 -7.71 -9.43 -3.13
C VAL A 2 -7.51 -9.73 -1.64
N ALA A 3 -6.96 -10.89 -1.30
CA ALA A 3 -6.66 -11.21 0.09
C ALA A 3 -5.59 -10.26 0.63
N VAL A 4 -5.80 -9.71 1.82
CA VAL A 4 -4.81 -8.84 2.49
C VAL A 4 -3.50 -9.60 2.67
N SER A 5 -3.56 -10.89 2.94
CA SER A 5 -2.40 -11.76 3.05
C SER A 5 -1.55 -11.85 1.78
N GLU A 6 -2.16 -11.75 0.59
CA GLU A 6 -1.46 -11.70 -0.70
C GLU A 6 -0.72 -10.37 -0.87
N LEU A 7 -1.39 -9.26 -0.53
CA LEU A 7 -0.80 -7.92 -0.56
C LEU A 7 0.37 -7.80 0.44
N VAL A 8 0.22 -8.38 1.64
CA VAL A 8 1.29 -8.47 2.65
C VAL A 8 2.49 -9.26 2.13
N LYS A 9 2.27 -10.34 1.37
CA LYS A 9 3.37 -11.11 0.76
C LYS A 9 4.13 -10.31 -0.29
N ILE A 10 3.42 -9.57 -1.15
CA ILE A 10 4.04 -8.73 -2.19
C ILE A 10 4.96 -7.69 -1.53
N ARG A 11 4.46 -6.93 -0.55
CA ARG A 11 5.27 -5.90 0.13
C ARG A 11 6.42 -6.49 0.96
N ASN A 12 6.22 -7.63 1.62
CA ASN A 12 7.29 -8.33 2.34
C ASN A 12 8.43 -8.73 1.41
N LYS A 13 8.10 -9.32 0.25
CA LYS A 13 9.08 -9.72 -0.75
C LYS A 13 9.91 -8.51 -1.23
N GLU A 14 9.25 -7.38 -1.51
CA GLU A 14 9.94 -6.13 -1.87
C GLU A 14 10.85 -5.62 -0.75
N ARG A 15 10.35 -5.56 0.49
CA ARG A 15 11.12 -5.15 1.67
C ARG A 15 12.38 -6.00 1.86
N ASN A 16 12.25 -7.32 1.75
CA ASN A 16 13.36 -8.26 1.89
C ASN A 16 14.39 -8.10 0.77
N ALA A 17 13.95 -7.84 -0.46
CA ALA A 17 14.84 -7.53 -1.57
C ALA A 17 15.62 -6.23 -1.33
N MET A 18 14.97 -5.17 -0.85
CA MET A 18 15.61 -3.90 -0.50
C MET A 18 16.64 -4.06 0.62
N LEU A 19 16.28 -4.73 1.72
CA LEU A 19 17.19 -5.01 2.84
C LEU A 19 18.40 -5.84 2.40
N SER A 20 18.19 -6.84 1.54
CA SER A 20 19.27 -7.66 0.98
C SER A 20 20.20 -6.85 0.07
N ALA A 21 19.67 -5.92 -0.71
CA ALA A 21 20.48 -5.01 -1.52
C ALA A 21 21.31 -4.04 -0.66
N LEU A 22 20.71 -3.47 0.39
CA LEU A 22 21.41 -2.57 1.33
C LEU A 22 22.55 -3.29 2.07
N LYS A 23 22.35 -4.55 2.50
CA LYS A 23 23.37 -5.35 3.18
C LYS A 23 24.55 -5.70 2.26
N ARG A 24 24.27 -6.06 1.00
CA ARG A 24 25.32 -6.26 -0.02
C ARG A 24 26.18 -5.02 -0.19
N LYS A 25 25.58 -3.82 -0.22
CA LYS A 25 26.32 -2.55 -0.27
C LYS A 25 27.15 -2.27 0.99
N LYS A 26 26.74 -2.76 2.16
CA LYS A 26 27.40 -2.53 3.46
C LYS A 26 28.39 -3.64 3.86
N GLY A 27 28.63 -4.65 3.03
CA GLY A 27 29.58 -5.74 3.32
C GLY A 27 29.21 -6.65 4.51
N LYS A 28 27.97 -6.53 5.04
CA LYS A 28 27.48 -7.38 6.15
C LYS A 28 26.69 -8.55 5.56
N GLY A 29 27.09 -9.78 5.90
CA GLY A 29 26.47 -11.03 5.44
C GLY A 29 24.97 -11.15 5.76
N LYS A 30 24.32 -12.21 5.22
CA LYS A 30 22.87 -12.47 5.31
C LYS A 30 22.42 -12.46 6.78
N SER A 31 21.41 -11.65 7.13
CA SER A 31 20.68 -11.80 8.41
C SER A 31 19.40 -12.57 8.15
N GLY A 32 18.96 -13.33 9.16
CA GLY A 32 17.93 -14.35 9.08
C GLY A 32 16.59 -13.91 8.47
N PRO A 33 15.80 -14.89 7.98
CA PRO A 33 14.58 -14.65 7.22
C PRO A 33 13.54 -13.89 8.05
N ASN A 34 12.75 -13.05 7.39
CA ASN A 34 11.48 -12.63 7.96
C ASN A 34 10.61 -13.89 8.06
N ILE A 35 10.06 -14.17 9.24
CA ILE A 35 9.30 -15.39 9.56
C ILE A 35 8.16 -15.66 8.55
N LEU A 36 7.65 -14.63 7.88
CA LEU A 36 6.57 -14.71 6.89
C LEU A 36 7.01 -15.23 5.50
N ASP A 37 8.30 -15.32 5.20
CA ASP A 37 8.79 -15.86 3.91
C ASP A 37 8.53 -17.37 3.78
N ASP A 38 8.47 -18.11 4.90
CA ASP A 38 8.37 -19.58 4.94
C ASP A 38 6.94 -20.12 5.18
N PHE A 39 5.93 -19.25 5.31
CA PHE A 39 4.55 -19.73 5.53
C PHE A 39 3.91 -20.26 4.25
N ASN A 40 3.71 -21.59 4.22
CA ASN A 40 3.02 -22.32 3.15
C ASN A 40 1.58 -21.78 2.93
N GLN A 41 1.12 -21.75 1.67
CA GLN A 41 -0.23 -21.30 1.27
C GLN A 41 -1.35 -22.00 2.05
N GLU A 42 -1.12 -23.25 2.48
CA GLU A 42 -2.07 -24.08 3.21
C GLU A 42 -2.26 -23.63 4.67
N ALA A 43 -1.21 -23.13 5.32
CA ALA A 43 -1.27 -22.57 6.67
C ALA A 43 -2.03 -21.23 6.71
N LEU A 44 -1.93 -20.43 5.65
CA LEU A 44 -2.73 -19.21 5.49
C LEU A 44 -4.23 -19.51 5.31
N LYS A 45 -4.57 -20.52 4.50
CA LYS A 45 -5.97 -20.95 4.29
C LYS A 45 -6.64 -21.44 5.58
N LEU A 46 -5.87 -22.05 6.48
CA LEU A 46 -6.38 -22.50 7.79
C LEU A 46 -6.72 -21.32 8.73
N LEU A 47 -6.01 -20.18 8.61
CA LEU A 47 -6.30 -18.96 9.37
C LEU A 47 -7.46 -18.14 8.77
N GLU A 48 -7.77 -18.34 7.49
CA GLU A 48 -8.91 -17.70 6.82
C GLU A 48 -10.27 -18.17 7.40
N GLY A 49 -10.36 -19.39 7.95
CA GLY A 49 -11.62 -20.02 8.38
C GLY A 49 -12.16 -19.72 9.80
N GLY A 50 -11.46 -18.93 10.63
CA GLY A 50 -11.77 -18.81 12.08
C GLY A 50 -12.52 -17.56 12.58
N GLY A 51 -12.92 -16.62 11.72
CA GLY A 51 -13.39 -15.28 12.14
C GLY A 51 -14.90 -15.14 12.35
N ARG A 52 -15.33 -14.40 13.39
CA ARG A 52 -16.74 -13.98 13.60
C ARG A 52 -17.17 -13.00 12.50
N ARG A 53 -18.45 -13.02 12.10
CA ARG A 53 -19.05 -12.28 10.97
C ARG A 53 -18.75 -10.77 10.83
N GLY A 54 -18.21 -10.09 11.85
CA GLY A 54 -17.78 -8.68 11.75
C GLY A 54 -16.32 -8.48 11.26
N ASP A 55 -15.56 -9.57 11.12
CA ASP A 55 -14.12 -9.60 10.81
C ASP A 55 -13.83 -9.89 9.31
N MET A 56 -14.86 -10.12 8.50
CA MET A 56 -14.70 -10.45 7.08
C MET A 56 -14.16 -9.29 6.23
N ASP A 57 -14.52 -8.03 6.56
CA ASP A 57 -14.02 -6.84 5.87
C ASP A 57 -12.51 -6.62 6.08
N SER A 58 -11.92 -7.23 7.12
CA SER A 58 -10.48 -7.12 7.41
C SER A 58 -9.61 -8.01 6.50
N LYS A 59 -10.14 -9.14 6.02
CA LYS A 59 -9.34 -10.15 5.30
C LYS A 59 -9.12 -9.87 3.83
N TYR A 60 -9.96 -9.01 3.24
CA TYR A 60 -9.93 -8.71 1.82
C TYR A 60 -9.92 -7.21 1.59
N ARG A 61 -9.13 -6.78 0.62
CA ARG A 61 -9.16 -5.41 0.11
C ARG A 61 -9.76 -5.37 -1.29
N GLU A 62 -10.57 -4.36 -1.55
CA GLU A 62 -10.95 -4.02 -2.92
C GLU A 62 -9.77 -3.38 -3.64
N VAL A 63 -9.10 -4.18 -4.46
CA VAL A 63 -8.14 -3.78 -5.49
C VAL A 63 -8.74 -4.21 -6.82
N VAL A 64 -8.85 -3.28 -7.78
CA VAL A 64 -9.57 -3.53 -9.05
C VAL A 64 -8.65 -3.63 -10.26
N TRP A 65 -7.47 -3.02 -10.21
CA TRP A 65 -6.43 -3.25 -11.21
C TRP A 65 -5.65 -4.52 -10.89
N LYS A 66 -5.32 -5.30 -11.94
CA LYS A 66 -4.54 -6.53 -11.81
C LYS A 66 -3.20 -6.26 -11.13
N LEU A 67 -2.76 -7.17 -10.26
CA LEU A 67 -1.58 -6.96 -9.41
C LEU A 67 -0.27 -6.96 -10.22
N ASP A 68 -0.21 -7.75 -11.29
CA ASP A 68 0.94 -7.94 -12.17
C ASP A 68 1.01 -6.94 -13.34
N GLU A 69 -0.03 -6.11 -13.53
CA GLU A 69 -0.08 -5.06 -14.55
C GLU A 69 0.04 -3.64 -13.93
N ARG A 70 0.81 -3.52 -12.85
CA ARG A 70 1.05 -2.25 -12.13
C ARG A 70 2.44 -1.71 -12.39
N GLY A 71 2.59 -0.40 -12.21
CA GLY A 71 3.89 0.26 -12.28
C GLY A 71 4.79 -0.06 -11.08
N ASN A 72 6.01 0.48 -11.10
CA ASN A 72 7.04 0.17 -10.09
C ASN A 72 6.68 0.66 -8.68
N MET A 73 5.78 1.63 -8.54
CA MET A 73 5.27 2.08 -7.24
C MET A 73 4.00 1.30 -6.82
N GLY A 74 3.56 0.34 -7.63
CA GLY A 74 2.33 -0.41 -7.45
C GLY A 74 1.08 0.35 -7.90
N GLU A 75 1.24 1.41 -8.69
CA GLU A 75 0.18 2.26 -9.23
C GLU A 75 -0.54 1.64 -10.43
N ASN A 76 -1.78 2.07 -10.64
CA ASN A 76 -2.55 1.84 -11.87
C ASN A 76 -2.54 3.10 -12.75
N LEU A 77 -3.30 3.10 -13.86
CA LEU A 77 -3.36 4.26 -14.77
C LEU A 77 -3.87 5.56 -14.13
N VAL A 78 -4.79 5.50 -13.17
CA VAL A 78 -5.25 6.69 -12.45
C VAL A 78 -4.12 7.23 -11.57
N GLY A 79 -3.43 6.34 -10.85
CA GLY A 79 -2.23 6.68 -10.08
C GLY A 79 -1.15 7.34 -10.94
N LEU A 80 -0.85 6.77 -12.11
CA LEU A 80 0.12 7.36 -13.06
C LEU A 80 -0.31 8.76 -13.54
N CYS A 81 -1.58 8.95 -13.88
CA CYS A 81 -2.09 10.25 -14.28
C CYS A 81 -1.92 11.29 -13.17
N LEU A 82 -2.27 10.93 -11.94
CA LEU A 82 -2.18 11.84 -10.81
C LEU A 82 -0.73 12.08 -10.36
N LEU A 83 0.17 11.11 -10.51
CA LEU A 83 1.62 11.33 -10.30
C LEU A 83 2.17 12.39 -11.25
N GLN A 84 1.74 12.37 -12.52
CA GLN A 84 2.18 13.36 -13.51
C GLN A 84 1.50 14.72 -13.34
N GLY A 85 0.24 14.74 -12.89
CA GLY A 85 -0.45 15.93 -12.36
C GLY A 85 -0.74 17.06 -13.35
N THR A 86 -0.47 16.90 -14.65
CA THR A 86 -0.79 17.96 -15.62
C THR A 86 -2.27 17.97 -16.01
N ALA A 87 -2.75 19.07 -16.60
CA ALA A 87 -4.16 19.23 -16.97
C ALA A 87 -4.72 18.09 -17.85
N ILE A 88 -3.92 17.58 -18.80
CA ILE A 88 -4.35 16.46 -19.65
C ILE A 88 -4.45 15.15 -18.87
N HIS A 89 -3.52 14.89 -17.96
CA HIS A 89 -3.56 13.70 -17.10
C HIS A 89 -4.74 13.76 -16.12
N ASN A 90 -5.03 14.94 -15.56
CA ASN A 90 -6.19 15.13 -14.70
C ASN A 90 -7.50 14.91 -15.48
N HIS A 91 -7.57 15.34 -16.75
CA HIS A 91 -8.72 15.05 -17.61
C HIS A 91 -8.88 13.54 -17.85
N LEU A 92 -7.79 12.84 -18.16
CA LEU A 92 -7.78 11.39 -18.35
C LEU A 92 -8.17 10.64 -17.07
N ALA A 93 -7.62 11.02 -15.91
CA ALA A 93 -7.97 10.43 -14.62
C ALA A 93 -9.47 10.55 -14.33
N ARG A 94 -10.07 11.73 -14.55
CA ARG A 94 -11.51 11.92 -14.39
C ARG A 94 -12.32 11.04 -15.34
N HIS A 95 -11.86 10.87 -16.58
CA HIS A 95 -12.54 10.00 -17.55
C HIS A 95 -12.46 8.53 -17.15
N LEU A 96 -11.28 8.06 -16.73
CA LEU A 96 -11.07 6.70 -16.23
C LEU A 96 -11.95 6.39 -15.02
N ILE A 97 -12.03 7.29 -14.04
CA ILE A 97 -12.87 7.10 -12.85
C ILE A 97 -14.35 7.06 -13.22
N LYS A 98 -14.82 7.91 -14.14
CA LYS A 98 -16.22 7.86 -14.60
C LYS A 98 -16.57 6.53 -15.28
N LEU A 99 -15.65 5.96 -16.07
CA LEU A 99 -15.84 4.68 -16.74
C LEU A 99 -15.70 3.48 -15.77
N TYR A 100 -14.79 3.59 -14.82
CA TYR A 100 -14.49 2.54 -13.84
C TYR A 100 -14.51 3.12 -12.41
N PRO A 101 -15.71 3.33 -11.82
CA PRO A 101 -15.88 4.09 -10.57
C PRO A 101 -15.04 3.60 -9.40
N LYS A 102 -14.82 2.29 -9.30
CA LYS A 102 -14.04 1.68 -8.21
C LYS A 102 -12.56 2.10 -8.21
N LEU A 103 -12.02 2.61 -9.32
CA LEU A 103 -10.65 3.13 -9.37
C LEU A 103 -10.44 4.34 -8.46
N VAL A 104 -11.51 5.03 -8.04
CA VAL A 104 -11.44 6.16 -7.09
C VAL A 104 -10.78 5.78 -5.76
N ASN A 105 -10.88 4.50 -5.37
CA ASN A 105 -10.38 3.96 -4.10
C ASN A 105 -9.28 2.89 -4.28
N ASP A 106 -8.85 2.60 -5.50
CA ASP A 106 -7.75 1.67 -5.74
C ASP A 106 -6.43 2.30 -5.26
N ILE A 107 -5.56 1.49 -4.67
CA ILE A 107 -4.36 1.96 -3.97
C ILE A 107 -3.09 1.52 -4.69
N PHE A 108 -1.99 2.19 -4.36
CA PHE A 108 -0.64 1.71 -4.63
C PHE A 108 -0.35 0.51 -3.72
N ILE A 109 0.36 -0.49 -4.23
CA ILE A 109 0.59 -1.77 -3.53
C ILE A 109 2.08 -2.07 -3.25
N SER A 110 3.02 -1.23 -3.67
CA SER A 110 4.45 -1.44 -3.35
C SER A 110 4.75 -1.17 -1.88
N GLU A 111 5.85 -1.72 -1.35
CA GLU A 111 6.28 -1.51 0.04
C GLU A 111 6.41 -0.02 0.40
N ASN A 112 6.92 0.79 -0.51
CA ASN A 112 7.19 2.20 -0.26
C ASN A 112 5.92 3.05 -0.29
N TYR A 113 4.93 2.68 -1.10
CA TYR A 113 3.76 3.50 -1.38
C TYR A 113 2.43 2.84 -0.97
N TYR A 114 2.49 1.72 -0.26
CA TYR A 114 1.31 0.93 0.11
C TYR A 114 0.18 1.78 0.70
N GLY A 115 -1.02 1.69 0.13
CA GLY A 115 -2.20 2.40 0.61
C GLY A 115 -2.34 3.83 0.09
N LEU A 116 -1.38 4.35 -0.69
CA LEU A 116 -1.51 5.65 -1.34
C LEU A 116 -2.69 5.58 -2.32
N SER A 117 -3.65 6.49 -2.18
CA SER A 117 -4.88 6.52 -2.98
C SER A 117 -4.93 7.74 -3.89
N PRO A 118 -5.83 7.77 -4.89
CA PRO A 118 -6.08 8.95 -5.72
C PRO A 118 -6.32 10.23 -4.88
N LEU A 119 -7.05 10.11 -3.77
CA LEU A 119 -7.33 11.25 -2.90
C LEU A 119 -6.05 11.78 -2.23
N HIS A 120 -5.18 10.91 -1.72
CA HIS A 120 -3.88 11.34 -1.19
C HIS A 120 -3.05 12.06 -2.25
N GLN A 121 -2.97 11.50 -3.47
CA GLN A 121 -2.17 12.11 -4.54
C GLN A 121 -2.73 13.48 -4.96
N ALA A 122 -4.05 13.64 -5.05
CA ALA A 122 -4.67 14.94 -5.36
C ALA A 122 -4.39 16.00 -4.29
N ILE A 123 -4.32 15.61 -3.01
CA ILE A 123 -3.92 16.48 -1.89
C ILE A 123 -2.43 16.85 -2.02
N ILE A 124 -1.55 15.88 -2.29
CA ILE A 124 -0.12 16.09 -2.51
C ILE A 124 0.13 17.07 -3.67
N ASN A 125 -0.68 16.99 -4.72
CA ASN A 125 -0.59 17.86 -5.89
C ASN A 125 -1.15 19.28 -5.65
N GLU A 126 -1.72 19.54 -4.47
CA GLU A 126 -2.40 20.81 -4.16
C GLU A 126 -3.48 21.16 -5.22
N ASP A 127 -4.27 20.15 -5.64
CA ASP A 127 -5.36 20.32 -6.63
C ASP A 127 -6.76 20.18 -5.96
N PRO A 128 -7.32 21.28 -5.41
CA PRO A 128 -8.66 21.27 -4.83
C PRO A 128 -9.76 20.83 -5.79
N ALA A 129 -9.61 21.07 -7.10
CA ALA A 129 -10.61 20.70 -8.08
C ALA A 129 -10.65 19.18 -8.27
N MET A 130 -9.49 18.52 -8.31
CA MET A 130 -9.41 17.07 -8.32
C MET A 130 -9.87 16.48 -6.98
N VAL A 131 -9.51 17.06 -5.84
CA VAL A 131 -10.00 16.63 -4.52
C VAL A 131 -11.53 16.65 -4.49
N SER A 132 -12.15 17.78 -4.89
CA SER A 132 -13.60 17.91 -4.95
C SER A 132 -14.24 16.87 -5.87
N PHE A 133 -13.66 16.65 -7.06
CA PHE A 133 -14.12 15.62 -7.98
C PHE A 133 -14.06 14.21 -7.35
N LEU A 134 -12.93 13.83 -6.75
CA LEU A 134 -12.75 12.50 -6.15
C LEU A 134 -13.74 12.27 -5.00
N LEU A 135 -13.97 13.28 -4.16
CA LEU A 135 -14.97 13.22 -3.10
C LEU A 135 -16.38 13.01 -3.65
N GLN A 136 -16.74 13.74 -4.73
CA GLN A 136 -18.02 13.53 -5.42
C GLN A 136 -18.16 12.13 -6.05
N GLN A 137 -17.04 11.48 -6.38
CA GLN A 137 -17.01 10.10 -6.90
C GLN A 137 -16.93 9.03 -5.80
N GLY A 138 -17.02 9.40 -4.51
CA GLY A 138 -17.01 8.45 -3.40
C GLY A 138 -15.63 8.01 -2.94
N ALA A 139 -14.62 8.88 -3.07
CA ALA A 139 -13.32 8.65 -2.46
C ALA A 139 -13.44 8.48 -0.93
N ASN A 140 -12.81 7.44 -0.40
CA ASN A 140 -12.80 7.14 1.03
C ASN A 140 -11.86 8.10 1.78
N ILE A 141 -12.45 9.01 2.57
CA ILE A 141 -11.70 9.99 3.37
C ILE A 141 -10.91 9.37 4.52
N ASN A 142 -11.25 8.14 4.93
CA ASN A 142 -10.56 7.39 5.98
C ASN A 142 -9.55 6.39 5.41
N GLN A 143 -9.31 6.42 4.10
CA GLN A 143 -8.33 5.54 3.46
C GLN A 143 -6.94 5.83 4.05
N ARG A 144 -6.28 4.80 4.55
CA ARG A 144 -4.96 4.92 5.18
C ARG A 144 -3.84 4.57 4.22
N CYS A 145 -2.70 5.21 4.43
CA CYS A 145 -1.47 5.01 3.70
C CYS A 145 -0.36 4.51 4.65
N TYR A 146 0.20 3.33 4.37
CA TYR A 146 1.15 2.62 5.27
C TYR A 146 2.53 2.41 4.66
N GLY A 147 2.75 2.91 3.44
CA GLY A 147 4.01 2.76 2.72
C GLY A 147 5.22 3.26 3.52
N ALA A 148 6.39 2.64 3.28
CA ALA A 148 7.63 2.99 3.98
C ALA A 148 8.02 4.45 3.79
N SER A 149 7.67 5.07 2.67
CA SER A 149 7.92 6.50 2.43
C SER A 149 7.15 7.41 3.37
N PHE A 150 6.06 6.94 3.98
CA PHE A 150 5.20 7.70 4.89
C PHE A 150 5.42 7.34 6.37
N CYS A 151 6.43 6.51 6.65
CA CYS A 151 6.81 6.11 8.01
C CYS A 151 7.91 7.04 8.54
N PRO A 152 7.86 7.45 9.83
CA PRO A 152 8.96 8.15 10.49
C PRO A 152 10.29 7.40 10.31
N ASP A 153 11.35 8.13 9.97
CA ASP A 153 12.64 7.53 9.59
C ASP A 153 13.27 6.72 10.71
N ASP A 154 13.11 7.14 11.96
CA ASP A 154 13.62 6.45 13.14
C ASP A 154 12.90 5.13 13.44
N GLN A 155 11.62 5.02 13.06
CA GLN A 155 10.80 3.82 13.24
C GLN A 155 10.77 2.91 12.01
N LYS A 156 11.20 3.40 10.84
CA LYS A 156 11.12 2.69 9.54
C LYS A 156 11.80 1.32 9.56
N SER A 157 12.90 1.17 10.29
CA SER A 157 13.61 -0.11 10.41
C SER A 157 12.89 -1.15 11.28
N SER A 158 11.92 -0.74 12.09
CA SER A 158 11.13 -1.60 12.99
C SER A 158 9.81 -2.08 12.39
N ARG A 159 9.51 -1.70 11.14
CA ARG A 159 8.29 -2.09 10.43
C ARG A 159 8.19 -3.61 10.35
N THR A 160 7.08 -4.15 10.83
CA THR A 160 6.73 -5.57 10.70
C THR A 160 5.30 -5.71 10.20
N ASP A 161 5.02 -6.83 9.53
CA ASP A 161 3.70 -7.13 8.99
C ASP A 161 2.97 -8.11 9.89
N SER A 162 1.65 -7.94 9.96
CA SER A 162 0.74 -8.87 10.63
C SER A 162 -0.10 -9.63 9.59
N LEU A 163 -0.50 -10.85 9.95
CA LEU A 163 -1.47 -11.62 9.17
C LEU A 163 -2.93 -11.27 9.54
N GLU A 164 -3.12 -10.54 10.65
CA GLU A 164 -4.45 -10.22 11.20
C GLU A 164 -4.97 -8.87 10.70
N HIS A 165 -4.07 -7.96 10.29
CA HIS A 165 -4.45 -6.62 9.86
C HIS A 165 -3.50 -6.06 8.78
N GLU A 166 -4.01 -5.07 8.05
CA GLU A 166 -3.30 -4.49 6.92
C GLU A 166 -2.24 -3.44 7.29
N TYR A 167 -2.41 -2.71 8.40
CA TYR A 167 -1.44 -1.70 8.83
C TYR A 167 -0.12 -2.33 9.26
N VAL A 168 0.98 -1.57 9.17
CA VAL A 168 2.30 -2.02 9.62
C VAL A 168 2.43 -1.81 11.13
N GLU A 169 3.01 -2.80 11.81
CA GLU A 169 3.38 -2.67 13.22
C GLU A 169 4.72 -1.95 13.34
N LEU A 170 4.83 -1.05 14.33
CA LEU A 170 6.02 -0.24 14.59
C LEU A 170 6.45 -0.40 16.05
N SER A 171 7.75 -0.28 16.29
CA SER A 171 8.27 -0.15 17.65
C SER A 171 7.72 1.12 18.32
N LEU A 172 7.24 0.98 19.56
CA LEU A 172 6.87 2.12 20.41
C LEU A 172 8.09 2.95 20.85
N LYS A 173 9.31 2.38 20.75
CA LYS A 173 10.55 3.12 20.99
C LYS A 173 10.87 3.96 19.76
N THR A 174 10.87 5.29 19.96
CA THR A 174 11.28 6.30 19.00
C THR A 174 12.51 7.03 19.53
N CYS A 175 13.39 7.50 18.63
CA CYS A 175 14.46 8.44 18.98
C CYS A 175 14.19 9.85 18.44
N TYR A 176 12.95 10.12 18.02
CA TYR A 176 12.50 11.44 17.61
C TYR A 176 12.53 12.38 18.81
N SER A 177 13.33 13.43 18.70
CA SER A 177 13.57 14.40 19.77
C SER A 177 12.68 15.64 19.66
N GLY A 178 11.85 15.76 18.62
CA GLY A 178 10.88 16.85 18.47
C GLY A 178 11.40 18.14 17.85
N PHE A 179 12.61 18.13 17.27
CA PHE A 179 13.27 19.33 16.72
C PHE A 179 13.15 19.44 15.20
#